data_AF-A0A1Y5KEW0-F1
#
_entry.id   AF-A0A1Y5KEW0-F1
#
_cell.length_a   1.000
_cell.length_b   1.000
_cell.length_c   1.000
_cell.angle_alpha   90.00
_cell.angle_beta   90.00
_cell.angle_gamma   90.00
#
_symmetry.space_group_name_H-M   'P 1'
#
loop_
_entity.id
_entity.type
_entity.pdbx_description
1 polymer ?
#
loop_
_entity_poly.entity_id
_entity_poly.type
_entity_poly.pdbx_seq_one_letter_code
_entity_poly.pdbx_strand_id
1 'polypeptide(L)'
;MNRQQLQAKVKQLVHLMIHEKQEASPIELFIRMDKLNSKLVQEWRVGKVPYLERVIHGNLSQLSFIMSVYRKTASEMGLQAVIRNYARWGKGPKKPLRFSKSGEVSIERGYSTHYVKKKPAVTTTGLSEVEPVGSNLGNQTQRAQFS
;
A
#
# COMPACT_ATOMS: atom_id res chain seq x y z
N MET A 1 9.85 -9.22 25.79
CA MET A 1 10.28 -9.74 24.48
C MET A 1 11.62 -9.12 24.12
N ASN A 2 12.64 -9.92 23.82
CA ASN A 2 13.95 -9.40 23.43
C ASN A 2 13.96 -8.90 21.97
N ARG A 3 15.04 -8.26 21.51
CA ARG A 3 15.11 -7.69 20.15
C ARG A 3 15.03 -8.75 19.05
N GLN A 4 15.58 -9.94 19.24
CA GLN A 4 15.55 -11.01 18.24
C GLN A 4 14.14 -11.57 18.07
N GLN A 5 13.45 -11.84 19.18
CA GLN A 5 12.04 -12.23 19.20
C GLN A 5 11.16 -11.13 18.57
N LEU A 6 11.46 -9.85 18.84
CA LEU A 6 10.79 -8.71 18.23
C LEU A 6 10.96 -8.65 16.72
N GLN A 7 12.19 -8.85 16.24
CA GLN A 7 12.45 -8.94 14.82
C GLN A 7 11.70 -10.11 14.16
N ALA A 8 11.75 -11.30 14.77
CA ALA A 8 11.08 -12.49 14.27
C ALA A 8 9.55 -12.30 14.20
N LYS A 9 8.94 -11.75 15.26
CA LYS A 9 7.50 -11.47 15.30
C LYS A 9 7.09 -10.46 14.22
N VAL A 10 7.85 -9.38 14.03
CA VAL A 10 7.56 -8.38 12.98
C VAL A 10 7.64 -9.04 11.60
N LYS A 11 8.69 -9.82 11.32
CA LYS A 11 8.83 -10.55 10.05
C LYS A 11 7.63 -11.45 9.78
N GLN A 12 7.27 -12.28 10.74
CA GLN A 12 6.13 -13.19 10.64
C GLN A 12 4.82 -12.44 10.34
N LEU A 13 4.54 -11.35 11.07
CA LEU A 13 3.33 -10.57 10.88
C LEU A 13 3.25 -9.90 9.51
N VAL A 14 4.37 -9.39 8.98
CA VAL A 14 4.40 -8.81 7.62
C VAL A 14 4.05 -9.88 6.58
N HIS A 15 4.64 -11.07 6.68
CA HIS A 15 4.29 -12.19 5.79
C HIS A 15 2.80 -12.54 5.86
N LEU A 16 2.23 -12.64 7.08
CA LEU A 16 0.80 -12.93 7.28
C LEU A 16 -0.10 -11.85 6.69
N MET A 17 0.20 -10.56 6.94
CA MET A 17 -0.57 -9.44 6.42
C MET A 17 -0.60 -9.42 4.88
N ILE A 18 0.55 -9.68 4.26
CA ILE A 18 0.65 -9.78 2.80
C ILE A 18 -0.08 -11.02 2.28
N HIS A 19 0.03 -12.16 2.95
CA HIS A 19 -0.69 -13.37 2.56
C HIS A 19 -2.22 -13.16 2.59
N GLU A 20 -2.74 -12.63 3.69
CA GLU A 20 -4.19 -12.48 3.92
C GLU A 20 -4.82 -11.31 3.15
N LYS A 21 -4.17 -10.15 3.13
CA LYS A 21 -4.77 -8.90 2.65
C LYS A 21 -4.07 -8.32 1.42
N GLN A 22 -2.96 -8.93 0.97
CA GLN A 22 -2.10 -8.41 -0.10
C GLN A 22 -1.52 -7.01 0.19
N GLU A 23 -1.66 -6.54 1.43
CA GLU A 23 -1.25 -5.22 1.90
C GLU A 23 -0.83 -5.31 3.38
N ALA A 24 0.30 -4.67 3.69
CA ALA A 24 0.78 -4.46 5.03
C ALA A 24 0.75 -2.95 5.34
N SER A 25 0.21 -2.57 6.50
CA SER A 25 0.22 -1.20 7.00
C SER A 25 0.84 -1.12 8.39
N PRO A 26 1.53 -0.02 8.75
CA PRO A 26 2.06 0.15 10.10
C PRO A 26 0.99 0.07 11.20
N ILE A 27 -0.20 0.63 10.98
CA ILE A 27 -1.29 0.60 11.97
C ILE A 27 -1.73 -0.85 12.25
N GLU A 28 -1.99 -1.63 11.21
CA GLU A 28 -2.35 -3.04 11.35
C GLU A 28 -1.24 -3.84 12.05
N LEU A 29 0.03 -3.55 11.74
CA LEU A 29 1.17 -4.18 12.40
C LEU A 29 1.13 -3.92 13.92
N PHE A 30 0.95 -2.67 14.35
CA PHE A 30 0.85 -2.35 15.78
C PHE A 30 -0.38 -2.97 16.45
N ILE A 31 -1.49 -3.11 15.72
CA ILE A 31 -2.68 -3.83 16.21
C ILE A 31 -2.37 -5.30 16.45
N ARG A 32 -1.82 -6.01 15.46
CA ARG A 32 -1.47 -7.45 15.58
C ARG A 32 -0.35 -7.73 16.59
N MET A 33 0.40 -6.71 16.97
CA MET A 33 1.41 -6.79 18.03
C MET A 33 0.85 -6.47 19.42
N ASP A 34 -0.45 -6.22 19.55
CA ASP A 34 -1.13 -5.80 20.78
C ASP A 34 -0.55 -4.50 21.38
N LYS A 35 0.07 -3.68 20.53
CA LYS A 35 0.64 -2.37 20.93
C LYS A 35 -0.34 -1.22 20.73
N LEU A 36 -1.37 -1.45 19.93
CA LEU A 36 -2.39 -0.48 19.59
C LEU A 36 -3.71 -1.24 19.48
N ASN A 37 -4.81 -0.64 19.88
CA ASN A 37 -6.13 -1.24 19.69
C ASN A 37 -6.99 -0.38 18.77
N SER A 38 -8.03 -0.98 18.21
CA SER A 38 -8.92 -0.32 17.25
C SER A 38 -9.58 0.92 17.84
N LYS A 39 -9.92 0.93 19.14
CA LYS A 39 -10.53 2.10 19.81
C LYS A 39 -9.60 3.31 19.78
N LEU A 40 -8.32 3.13 20.12
CA LEU A 40 -7.31 4.20 20.10
C LEU A 40 -7.05 4.71 18.67
N VAL A 41 -7.07 3.82 17.67
CA VAL A 41 -7.01 4.22 16.26
C VAL A 41 -8.20 5.10 15.90
N GLN A 42 -9.41 4.74 16.32
CA GLN A 42 -10.61 5.55 16.07
C GLN A 42 -10.51 6.93 16.74
N GLU A 43 -10.09 6.97 18.01
CA GLU A 43 -9.88 8.24 18.73
C GLU A 43 -8.86 9.14 18.04
N TRP A 44 -7.77 8.56 17.50
CA TRP A 44 -6.82 9.29 16.67
C TRP A 44 -7.43 9.73 15.33
N ARG A 45 -8.20 8.87 14.65
CA ARG A 45 -8.86 9.20 13.38
C ARG A 45 -9.85 10.35 13.49
N VAL A 46 -10.58 10.46 14.59
CA VAL A 46 -11.47 11.61 14.86
C VAL A 46 -10.72 12.80 15.50
N GLY A 47 -9.43 12.62 15.81
CA GLY A 47 -8.55 13.68 16.29
C GLY A 47 -8.66 14.02 17.78
N LYS A 48 -9.17 13.11 18.61
CA LYS A 48 -9.07 13.16 20.07
C LYS A 48 -7.62 12.96 20.53
N VAL A 49 -6.88 12.13 19.80
CA VAL A 49 -5.44 11.94 20.01
C VAL A 49 -4.67 12.82 19.01
N PRO A 50 -3.73 13.67 19.47
CA PRO A 50 -3.03 14.62 18.60
C PRO A 50 -2.03 13.95 17.63
N TYR A 51 -1.43 12.82 18.03
CA TYR A 51 -0.52 12.04 17.20
C TYR A 51 -0.51 10.56 17.64
N LEU A 52 -0.36 9.63 16.70
CA LEU A 52 -0.58 8.19 16.93
C LEU A 52 0.39 7.59 17.96
N GLU A 53 1.68 7.92 17.91
CA GLU A 53 2.70 7.40 18.82
C GLU A 53 2.38 7.64 20.29
N ARG A 54 1.54 8.65 20.61
CA ARG A 54 1.08 8.93 21.98
C ARG A 54 0.35 7.75 22.62
N VAL A 55 -0.33 6.95 21.81
CA VAL A 55 -1.22 5.88 22.26
C VAL A 55 -0.71 4.48 21.87
N ILE A 56 0.44 4.40 21.20
CA ILE A 56 1.10 3.11 20.94
C ILE A 56 1.87 2.70 22.20
N HIS A 57 1.64 1.48 22.67
CA HIS A 57 2.33 0.91 23.82
C HIS A 57 3.79 0.55 23.48
N GLY A 58 4.73 1.14 24.23
CA GLY A 58 6.17 0.94 24.08
C GLY A 58 6.93 2.27 24.18
N ASN A 59 8.26 2.20 24.05
CA ASN A 59 9.09 3.40 23.93
C ASN A 59 9.45 3.68 22.47
N LEU A 60 9.84 4.92 22.17
CA LEU A 60 10.15 5.36 20.80
C LEU A 60 11.28 4.53 20.15
N SER A 61 12.30 4.12 20.92
CA SER A 61 13.38 3.27 20.42
C SER A 61 12.85 1.91 19.91
N GLN A 62 11.87 1.33 20.61
CA GLN A 62 11.21 0.10 20.20
C GLN A 62 10.34 0.31 18.95
N LEU A 63 9.61 1.43 18.86
CA LEU A 63 8.81 1.74 17.68
C LEU A 63 9.67 1.94 16.44
N SER A 64 10.76 2.71 16.56
CA SER A 64 11.75 2.91 15.50
C SER A 64 12.37 1.59 15.04
N PHE A 65 12.67 0.69 15.98
CA PHE A 65 13.17 -0.64 15.64
C PHE A 65 12.14 -1.48 14.88
N ILE A 66 10.88 -1.51 15.34
CA ILE A 66 9.79 -2.22 14.66
C ILE A 66 9.64 -1.70 13.23
N MET A 67 9.58 -0.37 13.05
CA MET A 67 9.45 0.26 11.74
C MET A 67 10.65 -0.01 10.83
N SER A 68 11.86 -0.11 11.39
CA SER A 68 13.06 -0.48 10.62
C SER A 68 12.98 -1.92 10.10
N VAL A 69 12.63 -2.87 10.97
CA VAL A 69 12.44 -4.29 10.58
C VAL A 69 11.32 -4.41 9.55
N TYR A 70 10.20 -3.74 9.77
CA TYR A 70 9.06 -3.71 8.86
C TYR A 70 9.45 -3.31 7.43
N ARG A 71 10.15 -2.18 7.27
CA ARG A 71 10.63 -1.71 5.97
C ARG A 71 11.64 -2.67 5.33
N LYS A 72 12.59 -3.18 6.12
CA LYS A 72 13.58 -4.14 5.64
C LYS A 72 12.92 -5.41 5.11
N THR A 73 11.99 -5.99 5.86
CA THR A 73 11.26 -7.19 5.45
C THR A 73 10.42 -6.95 4.19
N ALA A 74 9.73 -5.82 4.11
CA ALA A 74 8.97 -5.50 2.91
C ALA A 74 9.85 -5.35 1.65
N SER A 75 11.05 -4.78 1.82
CA SER A 75 12.05 -4.67 0.76
C SER A 75 12.60 -6.04 0.34
N GLU A 76 12.92 -6.92 1.32
CA GLU A 76 13.36 -8.29 1.09
C GLU A 76 12.30 -9.11 0.32
N MET A 77 11.01 -8.83 0.55
CA MET A 77 9.89 -9.44 -0.15
C MET A 77 9.59 -8.81 -1.53
N GLY A 78 10.31 -7.77 -1.95
CA GLY A 78 10.08 -7.09 -3.23
C GLY A 78 8.75 -6.34 -3.33
N LEU A 79 8.16 -5.94 -2.20
CA LEU A 79 6.86 -5.28 -2.14
C LEU A 79 6.94 -3.83 -2.63
N GLN A 80 5.82 -3.32 -3.15
CA GLN A 80 5.72 -1.94 -3.59
C GLN A 80 5.31 -1.03 -2.42
N ALA A 81 6.08 0.03 -2.21
CA ALA A 81 5.74 1.09 -1.25
C ALA A 81 4.63 1.99 -1.82
N VAL A 82 3.56 2.20 -1.06
CA VAL A 82 2.42 3.07 -1.39
C VAL A 82 2.17 3.99 -0.21
N ILE A 83 2.31 5.29 -0.42
CA ILE A 83 2.03 6.29 0.61
C ILE A 83 0.51 6.48 0.69
N ARG A 84 -0.04 6.44 1.91
CA ARG A 84 -1.45 6.71 2.18
C ARG A 84 -1.59 8.02 2.94
N ASN A 85 -2.48 8.88 2.47
CA ASN A 85 -2.79 10.13 3.15
C ASN A 85 -3.80 9.89 4.28
N TYR A 86 -3.47 10.32 5.48
CA TYR A 86 -4.31 10.21 6.66
C TYR A 86 -4.87 11.59 7.01
N ALA A 87 -6.19 11.75 6.83
CA ALA A 87 -6.92 12.94 7.27
C ALA A 87 -7.91 12.57 8.37
N ARG A 88 -8.20 13.56 9.23
CA ARG A 88 -9.19 13.42 10.29
C ARG A 88 -10.56 13.08 9.71
N TRP A 89 -11.27 12.18 10.37
CA TRP A 89 -12.67 11.85 10.07
C TRP A 89 -13.63 12.84 10.73
N GLY A 90 -14.77 13.08 10.09
CA GLY A 90 -15.84 13.92 10.63
C GLY A 90 -16.20 15.12 9.74
N LYS A 91 -17.06 15.99 10.27
CA LYS A 91 -17.51 17.22 9.59
C LYS A 91 -16.47 18.32 9.81
N GLY A 92 -16.16 19.07 8.75
CA GLY A 92 -15.24 20.21 8.78
C GLY A 92 -14.03 20.05 7.83
N PRO A 93 -13.05 20.97 7.91
CA PRO A 93 -11.89 20.96 7.04
C PRO A 93 -11.09 19.66 7.19
N LYS A 94 -10.64 19.08 6.07
CA LYS A 94 -9.77 17.90 6.07
C LYS A 94 -8.40 18.26 6.66
N LYS A 95 -8.24 18.09 7.97
CA LYS A 95 -6.96 18.28 8.66
C LYS A 95 -6.12 17.00 8.57
N PRO A 96 -4.83 17.07 8.19
CA PRO A 96 -3.96 15.90 8.19
C PRO A 96 -3.76 15.38 9.61
N LEU A 97 -3.70 14.06 9.75
CA LEU A 97 -3.31 13.42 11.00
C LEU A 97 -1.79 13.32 11.08
N ARG A 98 -1.29 13.34 12.31
CA ARG A 98 0.14 13.15 12.60
C ARG A 98 0.37 11.81 13.25
N PHE A 99 1.47 11.15 12.92
CA PHE A 99 1.89 9.92 13.54
C PHE A 99 2.78 10.19 14.75
N SER A 100 3.71 11.14 14.64
CA SER A 100 4.74 11.40 15.64
C SER A 100 4.57 12.73 16.36
N LYS A 101 5.21 12.84 17.53
CA LYS A 101 5.27 14.11 18.29
C LYS A 101 6.07 15.17 17.54
N SER A 102 7.17 14.78 16.87
CA SER A 102 8.04 15.71 16.13
C SER A 102 7.39 16.19 14.84
N GLY A 103 6.60 15.34 14.17
CA GLY A 103 6.04 15.65 12.85
C GLY A 103 7.12 15.64 11.75
N GLU A 104 8.26 15.02 12.00
CA GLU A 104 9.36 14.96 11.04
C GLU A 104 8.91 14.19 9.78
N VAL A 105 9.12 14.79 8.61
CA VAL A 105 8.61 14.27 7.33
C VAL A 105 9.06 12.83 7.08
N SER A 106 10.29 12.48 7.46
CA SER A 106 10.84 11.12 7.32
C SER A 106 10.03 10.09 8.14
N ILE A 107 9.68 10.44 9.38
CA ILE A 107 8.90 9.61 10.31
C ILE A 107 7.45 9.49 9.83
N GLU A 108 6.83 10.62 9.49
CA GLU A 108 5.46 10.66 8.98
C GLU A 108 5.31 9.84 7.69
N ARG A 109 6.29 9.94 6.78
CA ARG A 109 6.35 9.12 5.56
C ARG A 109 6.52 7.63 5.90
N GLY A 110 7.36 7.32 6.88
CA GLY A 110 7.55 5.95 7.35
C GLY A 110 6.25 5.29 7.81
N TYR A 111 5.47 5.96 8.66
CA TYR A 111 4.19 5.44 9.16
C TYR A 111 3.06 5.46 8.13
N SER A 112 3.07 6.39 7.18
CA SER A 112 2.07 6.46 6.11
C SER A 112 2.37 5.53 4.93
N THR A 113 3.54 4.88 4.90
CA THR A 113 3.91 3.94 3.83
C THR A 113 3.35 2.55 4.10
N HIS A 114 2.47 2.12 3.21
CA HIS A 114 1.94 0.78 3.14
C HIS A 114 2.77 -0.02 2.12
N TYR A 115 2.85 -1.34 2.31
CA TYR A 115 3.52 -2.22 1.36
C TYR A 115 2.51 -3.18 0.75
N VAL A 116 2.42 -3.21 -0.57
CA VAL A 116 1.46 -4.03 -1.31
C VAL A 116 2.18 -5.02 -2.23
N LYS A 117 1.56 -6.17 -2.47
CA LYS A 117 2.06 -7.10 -3.49
C LYS A 117 1.89 -6.45 -4.87
N LYS A 118 2.94 -6.47 -5.69
CA LYS A 118 2.85 -6.02 -7.08
C LYS A 118 1.85 -6.91 -7.81
N LYS A 119 0.83 -6.32 -8.43
CA LYS A 119 0.06 -7.04 -9.44
C LYS A 119 0.96 -7.19 -10.67
N PRO A 120 1.06 -8.38 -11.28
CA PRO A 120 1.72 -8.49 -12.57
C PRO A 120 0.98 -7.57 -13.53
N ALA A 121 1.73 -6.69 -14.21
CA ALA A 121 1.16 -5.92 -15.30
C ALA A 121 0.67 -6.94 -16.33
N VAL A 122 -0.63 -6.95 -16.60
CA VAL A 122 -1.16 -7.66 -17.77
C VAL A 122 -0.60 -6.91 -18.97
N THR A 123 0.47 -7.42 -19.55
CA THR A 123 0.96 -6.97 -20.85
C THR A 123 -0.05 -7.44 -21.87
N THR A 124 -0.98 -6.56 -22.27
CA THR A 124 -1.68 -6.70 -23.54
C THR A 124 -0.64 -6.50 -24.64
N THR A 125 0.17 -7.54 -24.89
CA THR A 125 1.03 -7.65 -26.05
C THR A 125 0.14 -8.00 -27.22
N GLY A 126 -0.48 -6.98 -27.81
CA GLY A 126 -1.00 -7.05 -29.17
C GLY A 126 0.18 -7.14 -30.13
N LEU A 127 0.55 -8.36 -30.51
CA LEU A 127 1.36 -8.63 -31.69
C LEU A 127 0.41 -9.02 -32.82
N SER A 128 0.14 -8.09 -33.73
CA SER A 128 0.05 -8.33 -35.18
C SER A 128 -0.23 -7.02 -35.89
N GLU A 129 0.83 -6.28 -36.17
CA GLU A 129 0.90 -5.43 -37.35
C GLU A 129 2.04 -5.96 -38.20
N VAL A 130 1.70 -6.54 -39.35
CA VAL A 130 2.55 -6.71 -40.53
C VAL A 130 1.63 -6.66 -41.75
N GLU A 131 1.45 -5.45 -42.29
CA GLU A 131 1.07 -5.21 -43.69
C GLU A 131 2.29 -5.56 -44.59
N PRO A 132 2.13 -5.98 -45.87
CA PRO A 132 1.97 -4.97 -46.93
C PRO A 132 1.19 -5.36 -48.22
N VAL A 133 0.56 -4.33 -48.81
CA VAL A 133 0.39 -3.94 -50.23
C VAL A 133 0.65 -4.99 -51.33
N GLY A 134 -0.37 -5.25 -52.16
CA GLY A 134 -0.26 -5.96 -53.45
C GLY A 134 -1.49 -5.83 -54.38
N SER A 135 -1.46 -4.80 -55.24
CA SER A 135 -1.88 -4.72 -56.66
C SER A 135 -3.02 -5.58 -57.25
N ASN A 136 -4.06 -4.88 -57.72
CA ASN A 136 -4.67 -4.89 -59.08
C ASN A 136 -5.14 -6.19 -59.75
N LEU A 137 -6.43 -6.28 -60.12
CA LEU A 137 -6.92 -6.49 -61.51
C LEU A 137 -8.46 -6.60 -61.55
N GLY A 138 -9.03 -6.33 -62.73
CA GLY A 138 -10.46 -6.18 -63.02
C GLY A 138 -11.37 -7.31 -62.51
N ASN A 139 -12.70 -7.16 -62.57
CA ASN A 139 -13.40 -7.19 -63.85
C ASN A 139 -14.79 -6.55 -63.73
N GLN A 140 -15.14 -5.73 -64.73
CA GLN A 140 -16.52 -5.52 -65.17
C GLN A 140 -17.13 -6.87 -65.59
N THR A 141 -18.43 -7.07 -65.36
CA THR A 141 -19.41 -7.43 -66.41
C THR A 141 -20.79 -7.73 -65.79
N GLN A 142 -21.72 -6.82 -66.09
CA GLN A 142 -23.15 -6.97 -66.40
C GLN A 142 -23.94 -8.18 -65.85
N ARG A 143 -25.10 -7.88 -65.25
CA ARG A 143 -26.37 -8.42 -65.74
C ARG A 143 -27.57 -7.55 -65.35
N ALA A 144 -28.31 -7.17 -66.38
CA ALA A 144 -29.58 -6.47 -66.34
C ALA A 144 -30.76 -7.45 -66.16
N GLN A 145 -31.93 -6.88 -65.81
CA GLN A 145 -33.30 -7.43 -65.84
C GLN A 145 -33.58 -8.47 -64.73
N PHE A 146 -34.69 -8.46 -63.98
CA PHE A 146 -36.13 -8.29 -64.24
C PHE A 146 -36.77 -7.83 -62.89
N SER A 147 -37.92 -7.17 -62.73
CA SER A 147 -39.07 -6.72 -63.52
C SER A 147 -39.73 -5.56 -62.76
#